data_AF-A0A848FC48-F1
#
_entry.id   AF-A0A848FC48-F1
#
_cell.length_a   1.000
_cell.length_b   1.000
_cell.length_c   1.000
_cell.angle_alpha   90.00
_cell.angle_beta   90.00
_cell.angle_gamma   90.00
#
_symmetry.space_group_name_H-M   'P 1'
#
loop_
_entity.id
_entity.type
_entity.pdbx_description
1 polymer ?
#
loop_
_entity_poly.entity_id
_entity_poly.type
_entity_poly.pdbx_seq_one_letter_code
_entity_poly.pdbx_strand_id
1 'polypeptide(L)'
;MRLTHASDLLRLVRRLPSLRVLSIDLFDTLVYRRVNDPTDVFRLQYRQGAGRGLLGAMSEADWLRERKDTEHRLARAAAPHEIQLAEVYADIQRRLGLSDEAAAALLALELDIERSVIAPYEEVVDALAQIRRAGVEVVVLTDTYLPPAFIRDVIGKLLRCPATVLCSSETQAPKRTGLAFQELLRRYGPRGVLHVGDNLNVDVRRARRVGVRGVQTLWARQRWSQEHAWLAQYAHARGLCAWRTPHDAAPGEADSASVARATLAQRWAVVLADFTLALREEARRVGATDIWFLSRDCESIWQAVSSLPGFFDDRHGRYVLCSRASGYPVMAARQDARFARWTGRAATPADVAAGESAIAYYGAQLRPQTRHVLLVDMGWKGRLQAAIAAALPQVRVSGFYFSLEPGAEVEAQVNGSTFLPWNPQVFNQAVVEALAGFREASCEGFAQATDGTLLPRLRSRLDDVAPADYCRELRESLGLLLEGAPRGRAPDPGALRREAVARVCAYPDAATATALRTWAVATRSDASDAASLVDGGGTSWLARLLCRPVPGNVWPRGAVWSLTGSSRMVRLLHAAHDAQLLLRRRLKPLLRPGRLPTRAAAQAR
;
A
#
# COMPACT_ATOMS: atom_id res chain seq x y z
N MET A 1 18.77 19.31 -20.74
CA MET A 1 19.48 18.21 -20.06
C MET A 1 18.79 17.94 -18.74
N ARG A 2 18.45 16.68 -18.49
CA ARG A 2 17.86 16.19 -17.24
C ARG A 2 18.74 15.03 -16.77
N LEU A 3 19.15 15.04 -15.50
CA LEU A 3 19.93 13.96 -14.88
C LEU A 3 18.94 12.97 -14.26
N THR A 4 19.17 11.67 -14.46
CA THR A 4 18.25 10.64 -13.96
C THR A 4 18.92 9.63 -13.04
N HIS A 5 20.25 9.57 -13.09
CA HIS A 5 21.09 8.79 -12.18
C HIS A 5 22.23 9.64 -11.65
N ALA A 6 22.73 9.33 -10.46
CA ALA A 6 23.94 9.94 -9.91
C ALA A 6 25.18 9.81 -10.84
N SER A 7 25.25 8.74 -11.65
CA SER A 7 26.31 8.58 -12.65
C SER A 7 26.26 9.61 -13.79
N ASP A 8 25.07 10.15 -14.10
CA ASP A 8 24.93 11.26 -15.06
C ASP A 8 25.56 12.54 -14.52
N LEU A 9 25.40 12.80 -13.22
CA LEU A 9 26.01 13.94 -12.54
C LEU A 9 27.53 13.85 -12.62
N LEU A 10 28.10 12.68 -12.31
CA LEU A 10 29.54 12.44 -12.42
C LEU A 10 30.06 12.66 -13.85
N ARG A 11 29.36 12.11 -14.86
CA ARG A 11 29.71 12.31 -16.27
C ARG A 11 29.63 13.77 -16.69
N LEU A 12 28.62 14.50 -16.23
CA LEU A 12 28.48 15.93 -16.50
C LEU A 12 29.64 16.72 -15.90
N VAL A 13 29.97 16.50 -14.62
CA VAL A 13 31.08 17.19 -13.96
C VAL A 13 32.41 16.95 -14.67
N ARG A 14 32.70 15.69 -15.08
CA ARG A 14 33.93 15.38 -15.85
C ARG A 14 34.03 16.10 -17.19
N ARG A 15 32.90 16.42 -17.82
CA ARG A 15 32.85 17.19 -19.08
C ARG A 15 33.02 18.70 -18.87
N LEU A 16 33.10 19.15 -17.62
CA LEU A 16 33.22 20.55 -17.25
C LEU A 16 34.53 20.78 -16.49
N PRO A 17 35.69 20.77 -17.17
CA PRO A 17 37.00 20.87 -16.50
C PRO A 17 37.21 22.21 -15.77
N SER A 18 36.47 23.25 -16.16
CA SER A 18 36.47 24.56 -15.48
C SER A 18 35.49 24.65 -14.31
N LEU A 19 34.78 23.56 -13.96
CA LEU A 19 33.87 23.54 -12.83
C LEU A 19 34.64 23.64 -11.52
N ARG A 20 34.28 24.62 -10.69
CA ARG A 20 34.86 24.87 -9.37
C ARG A 20 33.86 24.57 -8.27
N VAL A 21 32.57 24.81 -8.52
CA VAL A 21 31.50 24.66 -7.55
C VAL A 21 30.33 23.90 -8.15
N LEU A 22 29.91 22.85 -7.45
CA LEU A 22 28.63 22.21 -7.62
C LEU A 22 27.69 22.66 -6.49
N SER A 23 26.72 23.48 -6.86
CA SER A 23 25.57 23.77 -6.00
C SER A 23 24.47 22.74 -6.23
N ILE A 24 23.87 22.24 -5.16
CA ILE A 24 22.79 21.25 -5.21
C ILE A 24 21.63 21.70 -4.33
N ASP A 25 20.41 21.55 -4.82
CA ASP A 25 19.21 21.72 -4.01
C ASP A 25 19.10 20.62 -2.93
N LEU A 26 18.39 20.91 -1.84
CA LEU A 26 18.23 19.99 -0.74
C LEU A 26 17.04 19.02 -0.92
N PHE A 27 15.82 19.51 -0.76
CA PHE A 27 14.62 18.67 -0.72
C PHE A 27 14.25 18.19 -2.12
N ASP A 28 13.85 16.93 -2.21
CA ASP A 28 13.59 16.22 -3.48
C ASP A 28 14.78 16.24 -4.46
N THR A 29 16.00 16.54 -4.00
CA THR A 29 17.21 16.56 -4.83
C THR A 29 18.38 15.84 -4.14
N LEU A 30 18.83 16.31 -2.99
CA LEU A 30 19.86 15.63 -2.18
C LEU A 30 19.23 14.67 -1.17
N VAL A 31 18.11 15.07 -0.58
CA VAL A 31 17.32 14.29 0.37
C VAL A 31 15.87 14.24 -0.08
N TYR A 32 15.12 13.28 0.45
CA TYR A 32 13.68 13.17 0.31
C TYR A 32 13.05 12.95 1.69
N ARG A 33 11.74 13.14 1.80
CA ARG A 33 10.99 12.76 3.00
C ARG A 33 10.28 11.42 2.79
N ARG A 34 10.31 10.56 3.81
CA ARG A 34 9.57 9.29 3.90
C ARG A 34 8.12 9.50 4.35
N VAL A 35 7.50 10.53 3.78
CA VAL A 35 6.09 10.84 3.94
C VAL A 35 5.45 11.00 2.57
N ASN A 36 4.14 10.81 2.52
CA ASN A 36 3.40 10.84 1.26
C ASN A 36 3.32 12.27 0.70
N ASP A 37 3.02 13.24 1.56
CA ASP A 37 3.06 14.67 1.28
C ASP A 37 3.91 15.39 2.34
N PRO A 38 4.69 16.45 2.02
CA PRO A 38 5.47 17.17 3.02
C PRO A 38 4.65 17.64 4.23
N THR A 39 3.37 17.96 4.02
CA THR A 39 2.48 18.40 5.09
C THR A 39 2.01 17.28 6.02
N ASP A 40 2.28 16.02 5.68
CA ASP A 40 2.05 14.89 6.57
C ASP A 40 2.99 14.91 7.79
N VAL A 41 4.07 15.70 7.79
CA VAL A 41 4.86 15.99 9.00
C VAL A 41 3.97 16.57 10.11
N PHE A 42 3.09 17.52 9.77
CA PHE A 42 2.15 18.12 10.72
C PHE A 42 1.11 17.11 11.21
N ARG A 43 0.77 16.13 10.37
CA ARG A 43 -0.18 15.06 10.69
C ARG A 43 0.44 14.05 11.64
N LEU A 44 1.69 13.65 11.38
CA LEU A 44 2.49 12.82 12.28
C LEU A 44 2.65 13.49 13.64
N GLN A 45 2.92 14.81 13.65
CA GLN A 45 3.05 15.61 14.87
C GLN A 45 1.79 15.58 15.71
N TYR A 46 0.61 15.79 15.10
CA TYR A 46 -0.65 15.69 15.81
C TYR A 46 -0.91 14.29 16.36
N ARG A 47 -0.56 13.24 15.60
CA ARG A 47 -0.84 11.85 15.98
C ARG A 47 0.12 11.31 17.03
N GLN A 48 1.30 11.90 17.18
CA GLN A 48 2.20 11.58 18.27
C GLN A 48 1.57 12.08 19.59
N GLY A 49 1.47 11.21 20.60
CA GLY A 49 0.67 11.46 21.81
C GLY A 49 1.00 12.78 22.53
N ALA A 50 2.27 13.19 22.52
CA ALA A 50 2.70 14.49 23.02
C ALA A 50 2.05 15.66 22.27
N GLY A 51 2.02 15.63 20.93
CA GLY A 51 1.41 16.69 20.12
C GLY A 51 -0.08 16.82 20.38
N ARG A 52 -0.82 15.71 20.44
CA ARG A 52 -2.25 15.74 20.78
C ARG A 52 -2.51 16.30 22.18
N GLY A 53 -1.68 15.92 23.16
CA GLY A 53 -1.80 16.43 24.53
C GLY A 53 -1.65 17.95 24.63
N LEU A 54 -0.71 18.51 23.85
CA LEU A 54 -0.43 19.95 23.80
C LEU A 54 -1.54 20.77 23.11
N LEU A 55 -2.30 20.14 22.22
CA LEU A 55 -3.37 20.79 21.43
C LEU A 55 -4.77 20.62 22.05
N GLY A 56 -4.87 19.91 23.19
CA GLY A 56 -6.12 19.73 23.93
C GLY A 56 -7.22 19.06 23.10
N ALA A 57 -8.36 19.75 22.95
CA ALA A 57 -9.54 19.25 22.23
C ALA A 57 -9.53 19.54 20.72
N MET A 58 -8.48 20.20 20.20
CA MET A 58 -8.37 20.49 18.77
C MET A 58 -8.36 19.20 17.95
N SER A 59 -9.07 19.18 16.82
CA SER A 59 -9.08 18.03 15.92
C SER A 59 -7.85 17.98 15.01
N GLU A 60 -7.52 16.79 14.48
CA GLU A 60 -6.42 16.62 13.51
C GLU A 60 -6.61 17.54 12.29
N ALA A 61 -7.85 17.68 11.81
CA ALA A 61 -8.16 18.50 10.65
C ALA A 61 -7.96 19.99 10.93
N ASP A 62 -8.33 20.46 12.13
CA ASP A 62 -8.17 21.86 12.51
C ASP A 62 -6.71 22.21 12.74
N TRP A 63 -5.93 21.30 13.36
CA TRP A 63 -4.48 21.48 13.49
C TRP A 63 -3.79 21.62 12.14
N LEU A 64 -4.05 20.69 11.22
CA LEU A 64 -3.47 20.72 9.88
C LEU A 64 -3.83 22.01 9.13
N ARG A 65 -5.05 22.51 9.31
CA ARG A 65 -5.49 23.78 8.72
C ARG A 65 -4.74 24.95 9.33
N GLU A 66 -4.75 25.09 10.66
CA GLU A 66 -4.11 26.21 11.35
C GLU A 66 -2.61 26.27 11.04
N ARG A 67 -1.94 25.11 11.04
CA ARG A 67 -0.51 25.02 10.81
C ARG A 67 -0.11 25.40 9.38
N LYS A 68 -0.91 25.01 8.37
CA LYS A 68 -0.73 25.41 6.96
C LYS A 68 -1.08 26.88 6.72
N ASP A 69 -2.20 27.33 7.26
CA ASP A 69 -2.70 28.69 7.06
C ASP A 69 -1.77 29.73 7.69
N THR A 70 -1.16 29.39 8.82
CA THR A 70 -0.15 30.25 9.46
C THR A 70 1.10 30.39 8.60
N GLU A 71 1.65 29.27 8.12
CA GLU A 71 2.81 29.30 7.21
C GLU A 71 2.52 30.13 5.96
N HIS A 72 1.39 29.89 5.29
CA HIS A 72 0.99 30.65 4.11
C HIS A 72 0.79 32.14 4.39
N ARG A 73 0.14 32.49 5.51
CA ARG A 73 -0.10 33.88 5.91
C ARG A 73 1.21 34.62 6.14
N LEU A 74 2.12 34.04 6.92
CA LEU A 74 3.42 34.63 7.23
C LEU A 74 4.30 34.72 5.98
N ALA A 75 4.37 33.66 5.18
CA ALA A 75 5.17 33.66 3.95
C ALA A 75 4.70 34.71 2.93
N ARG A 76 3.37 34.95 2.85
CA ARG A 76 2.82 36.03 2.03
C ARG A 76 3.19 37.42 2.55
N ALA A 77 3.18 37.61 3.87
CA ALA A 77 3.54 38.88 4.49
C ALA A 77 5.05 39.19 4.40
N ALA A 78 5.90 38.16 4.50
CA ALA A 78 7.35 38.30 4.46
C ALA A 78 7.91 38.41 3.03
N ALA A 79 7.14 38.06 2.00
CA ALA A 79 7.62 38.03 0.63
C ALA A 79 8.31 39.36 0.22
N PRO A 80 9.50 39.32 -0.42
CA PRO A 80 10.15 38.16 -1.02
C PRO A 80 11.07 37.35 -0.08
N HIS A 81 11.13 37.68 1.21
CA HIS A 81 11.98 37.01 2.19
C HIS A 81 11.45 35.62 2.59
N GLU A 82 12.24 34.90 3.39
CA GLU A 82 11.89 33.57 3.91
C GLU A 82 11.56 33.67 5.41
N ILE A 83 10.43 33.08 5.80
CA ILE A 83 10.04 32.96 7.21
C ILE A 83 10.85 31.87 7.91
N GLN A 84 10.87 31.89 9.24
CA GLN A 84 11.47 30.87 10.08
C GLN A 84 10.42 30.08 10.85
N LEU A 85 10.74 28.82 11.15
CA LEU A 85 9.86 27.95 11.94
C LEU A 85 9.48 28.55 13.30
N ALA A 86 10.40 29.26 13.95
CA ALA A 86 10.14 29.94 15.22
C ALA A 86 9.05 31.02 15.08
N GLU A 87 9.00 31.74 13.97
CA GLU A 87 7.97 32.76 13.70
C GLU A 87 6.60 32.11 13.52
N VAL A 88 6.56 30.94 12.87
CA VAL A 88 5.33 30.15 12.71
C VAL A 88 4.77 29.73 14.06
N TYR A 89 5.61 29.17 14.94
CA TYR A 89 5.16 28.74 16.27
C TYR A 89 4.83 29.89 17.20
N ALA A 90 5.54 31.03 17.11
CA ALA A 90 5.19 32.23 17.86
C ALA A 90 3.80 32.77 17.45
N ASP A 91 3.44 32.68 16.17
CA ASP A 91 2.12 33.09 15.71
C ASP A 91 1.01 32.11 16.13
N ILE A 92 1.27 30.81 16.03
CA ILE A 92 0.36 29.76 16.52
C ILE A 92 0.13 29.91 18.02
N GLN A 93 1.20 30.13 18.79
CA GLN A 93 1.13 30.34 20.23
C GLN A 93 0.17 31.48 20.58
N ARG A 94 0.34 32.65 19.94
CA ARG A 94 -0.54 33.81 20.16
C ARG A 94 -1.99 33.52 19.78
N ARG A 95 -2.22 32.84 18.66
CA ARG A 95 -3.57 32.58 18.13
C ARG A 95 -4.34 31.54 18.92
N LEU A 96 -3.65 30.52 19.41
CA LEU A 96 -4.24 29.40 20.15
C LEU A 96 -4.13 29.59 21.66
N GLY A 97 -3.44 30.62 22.14
CA GLY A 97 -3.22 30.86 23.58
C GLY A 97 -2.38 29.76 24.24
N LEU A 98 -1.39 29.23 23.54
CA LEU A 98 -0.51 28.18 24.08
C LEU A 98 0.49 28.78 25.09
N SER A 99 0.89 27.99 26.09
CA SER A 99 2.02 28.34 26.95
C SER A 99 3.34 28.30 26.16
N ASP A 100 4.37 28.96 26.69
CA ASP A 100 5.72 28.95 26.09
C ASP A 100 6.24 27.50 25.98
N GLU A 101 6.02 26.68 27.00
CA GLU A 101 6.43 25.28 27.02
C GLU A 101 5.70 24.47 25.95
N ALA A 102 4.40 24.70 25.76
CA ALA A 102 3.62 23.98 24.77
C ALA A 102 4.04 24.35 23.33
N ALA A 103 4.26 25.63 23.05
CA ALA A 103 4.74 26.09 21.75
C ALA A 103 6.15 25.57 21.44
N ALA A 104 7.06 25.62 22.43
CA ALA A 104 8.41 25.09 22.31
C ALA A 104 8.41 23.56 22.08
N ALA A 105 7.56 22.82 22.80
CA ALA A 105 7.43 21.38 22.64
C ALA A 105 6.87 20.99 21.28
N LEU A 106 5.88 21.72 20.74
CA LEU A 106 5.39 21.49 19.38
C LEU A 106 6.46 21.76 18.32
N LEU A 107 7.20 22.86 18.43
CA LEU A 107 8.32 23.17 17.53
C LEU A 107 9.36 22.05 17.55
N ALA A 108 9.80 21.64 18.74
CA ALA A 108 10.76 20.56 18.91
C ALA A 108 10.25 19.25 18.29
N LEU A 109 8.97 18.93 18.51
CA LEU A 109 8.33 17.76 17.94
C LEU A 109 8.31 17.77 16.40
N GLU A 110 8.06 18.93 15.77
CA GLU A 110 8.14 19.05 14.31
C GLU A 110 9.55 18.79 13.80
N LEU A 111 10.58 19.34 14.46
CA LEU A 111 11.98 19.11 14.10
C LEU A 111 12.40 17.64 14.28
N ASP A 112 11.93 16.99 15.34
CA ASP A 112 12.20 15.57 15.58
C ASP A 112 11.57 14.68 14.51
N ILE A 113 10.34 15.00 14.11
CA ILE A 113 9.66 14.29 13.02
C ILE A 113 10.37 14.55 11.69
N GLU A 114 10.71 15.80 11.36
CA GLU A 114 11.51 16.12 10.17
C GLU A 114 12.80 15.30 10.14
N ARG A 115 13.52 15.22 11.26
CA ARG A 115 14.74 14.40 11.37
C ARG A 115 14.49 12.93 11.12
N SER A 116 13.36 12.39 11.59
CA SER A 116 13.01 10.97 11.44
C SER A 116 12.60 10.58 10.02
N VAL A 117 12.05 11.53 9.23
CA VAL A 117 11.52 11.24 7.89
C VAL A 117 12.47 11.66 6.77
N ILE A 118 13.42 12.57 7.01
CA ILE A 118 14.43 12.97 6.02
C ILE A 118 15.43 11.82 5.80
N ALA A 119 15.58 11.41 4.55
CA ALA A 119 16.54 10.40 4.13
C ALA A 119 17.31 10.85 2.87
N PRO A 120 18.60 10.48 2.71
CA PRO A 120 19.40 10.90 1.58
C PRO A 120 19.12 10.05 0.33
N TYR A 121 19.36 10.64 -0.85
CA TYR A 121 19.65 9.85 -2.04
C TYR A 121 21.08 9.31 -1.95
N GLU A 122 21.24 8.07 -1.48
CA GLU A 122 22.56 7.48 -1.20
C GLU A 122 23.53 7.56 -2.40
N GLU A 123 23.04 7.25 -3.61
CA GLU A 123 23.82 7.36 -4.83
C GLU A 123 24.29 8.79 -5.12
N VAL A 124 23.50 9.80 -4.76
CA VAL A 124 23.84 11.22 -4.92
C VAL A 124 24.89 11.62 -3.88
N VAL A 125 24.75 11.17 -2.64
CA VAL A 125 25.76 11.39 -1.58
C VAL A 125 27.12 10.84 -2.01
N ASP A 126 27.16 9.63 -2.56
CA ASP A 126 28.39 9.01 -3.06
C ASP A 126 28.99 9.77 -4.25
N ALA A 127 28.14 10.25 -5.17
CA ALA A 127 28.58 11.07 -6.28
C ALA A 127 29.16 12.41 -5.80
N LEU A 128 28.54 13.08 -4.82
CA LEU A 128 29.05 14.33 -4.24
C LEU A 128 30.42 14.13 -3.59
N ALA A 129 30.62 13.01 -2.87
CA ALA A 129 31.91 12.70 -2.28
C ALA A 129 33.00 12.49 -3.34
N GLN A 130 32.68 11.85 -4.47
CA GLN A 130 33.60 11.72 -5.61
C GLN A 130 33.92 13.08 -6.25
N ILE A 131 32.91 13.92 -6.44
CA ILE A 131 33.05 15.26 -7.01
C ILE A 131 33.93 16.13 -6.12
N ARG A 132 33.73 16.04 -4.80
CA ARG A 132 34.58 16.74 -3.81
C ARG A 132 36.02 16.28 -3.88
N ARG A 133 36.27 14.98 -3.98
CA ARG A 133 37.63 14.40 -4.14
C ARG A 133 38.31 14.86 -5.44
N ALA A 134 37.54 15.15 -6.48
CA ALA A 134 38.05 15.72 -7.73
C ALA A 134 38.34 17.25 -7.66
N GLY A 135 38.25 17.86 -6.46
CA GLY A 135 38.59 19.27 -6.25
C GLY A 135 37.45 20.26 -6.48
N VAL A 136 36.24 19.78 -6.78
CA VAL A 136 35.05 20.64 -6.93
C VAL A 136 34.44 20.88 -5.55
N GLU A 137 34.17 22.13 -5.19
CA GLU A 137 33.48 22.46 -3.95
C GLU A 137 31.99 22.12 -4.04
N VAL A 138 31.42 21.59 -2.95
CA VAL A 138 30.00 21.23 -2.88
C VAL A 138 29.27 22.26 -2.00
N VAL A 139 28.19 22.82 -2.53
CA VAL A 139 27.34 23.80 -1.84
C VAL A 139 25.89 23.30 -1.84
N VAL A 140 25.30 23.10 -0.68
CA VAL A 140 23.86 22.85 -0.54
C VAL A 140 23.15 24.20 -0.52
N LEU A 141 22.23 24.43 -1.45
CA LEU A 141 21.49 25.69 -1.62
C LEU A 141 19.98 25.41 -1.55
N THR A 142 19.31 25.83 -0.48
CA THR A 142 17.92 25.43 -0.23
C THR A 142 17.04 26.59 0.24
N ASP A 143 15.80 26.61 -0.27
CA ASP A 143 14.74 27.47 0.22
C ASP A 143 13.98 26.71 1.32
N THR A 144 14.03 27.18 2.56
CA THR A 144 13.40 26.47 3.68
C THR A 144 13.13 27.40 4.87
N TYR A 145 12.00 27.17 5.56
CA TYR A 145 11.72 27.80 6.85
C TYR A 145 12.42 27.12 8.03
N LEU A 146 13.04 25.96 7.82
CA LEU A 146 13.68 25.21 8.88
C LEU A 146 14.93 25.94 9.40
N PRO A 147 15.28 25.78 10.69
CA PRO A 147 16.45 26.43 11.27
C PRO A 147 17.75 26.03 10.54
N PRO A 148 18.65 26.97 10.22
CA PRO A 148 19.91 26.67 9.55
C PRO A 148 20.78 25.67 10.33
N ALA A 149 20.78 25.76 11.66
CA ALA A 149 21.49 24.83 12.54
C ALA A 149 20.96 23.39 12.41
N PHE A 150 19.64 23.23 12.30
CA PHE A 150 19.01 21.93 12.08
C PHE A 150 19.42 21.35 10.72
N ILE A 151 19.38 22.15 9.65
CA ILE A 151 19.79 21.70 8.32
C ILE A 151 21.27 21.29 8.33
N ARG A 152 22.16 22.09 8.93
CA ARG A 152 23.59 21.73 9.03
C ARG A 152 23.82 20.42 9.80
N ASP A 153 23.10 20.18 10.89
CA ASP A 153 23.17 18.92 11.65
C ASP A 153 22.73 17.73 10.79
N VAL A 154 21.59 17.84 10.10
CA VAL A 154 21.09 16.80 9.19
C VAL A 154 22.09 16.53 8.07
N ILE A 155 22.56 17.57 7.39
CA ILE A 155 23.51 17.44 6.29
C ILE A 155 24.86 16.88 6.74
N GLY A 156 25.35 17.30 7.91
CA GLY A 156 26.59 16.80 8.48
C GLY A 156 26.57 15.30 8.79
N LYS A 157 25.39 14.76 9.11
CA LYS A 157 25.19 13.32 9.32
C LYS A 157 25.02 12.52 8.04
N LEU A 158 24.44 13.13 7.00
CA LEU A 158 24.11 12.46 5.75
C LEU A 158 25.24 12.50 4.71
N LEU A 159 25.96 13.62 4.59
CA LEU A 159 27.00 13.78 3.57
C LEU A 159 28.31 13.11 3.97
N ARG A 160 28.91 12.40 3.02
CA ARG A 160 30.24 11.78 3.14
C ARG A 160 31.39 12.73 2.74
N CYS A 161 31.12 14.03 2.69
CA CYS A 161 32.09 15.05 2.34
C CYS A 161 31.70 16.42 2.91
N PRO A 162 32.67 17.33 3.14
CA PRO A 162 32.37 18.70 3.54
C PRO A 162 31.55 19.43 2.47
N ALA A 163 30.50 20.13 2.90
CA ALA A 163 29.70 21.00 2.05
C ALA A 163 29.37 22.31 2.77
N THR A 164 29.39 23.41 2.03
CA THR A 164 28.85 24.69 2.51
C THR A 164 27.33 24.63 2.41
N VAL A 165 26.61 25.01 3.46
CA VAL A 165 25.13 25.05 3.47
C VAL A 165 24.66 26.51 3.44
N LEU A 166 23.87 26.86 2.44
CA LEU A 166 23.22 28.16 2.28
C LEU A 166 21.70 27.96 2.32
N CYS A 167 21.08 28.43 3.41
CA CYS A 167 19.63 28.37 3.61
C CYS A 167 19.01 29.75 3.39
N SER A 168 17.84 29.82 2.75
CA SER A 168 17.09 31.07 2.62
C SER A 168 16.64 31.63 3.98
N SER A 169 16.36 30.78 4.99
CA SER A 169 16.05 31.20 6.36
C SER A 169 17.18 31.99 7.04
N GLU A 170 18.43 31.84 6.60
CA GLU A 170 19.59 32.60 7.09
C GLU A 170 19.94 33.77 6.17
N THR A 171 20.08 33.48 4.87
CA THR A 171 20.54 34.45 3.87
C THR A 171 19.48 35.45 3.47
N GLN A 172 18.21 35.18 3.79
CA GLN A 172 17.04 35.96 3.40
C GLN A 172 16.93 36.17 1.87
N ALA A 173 17.55 35.26 1.11
CA ALA A 173 17.73 35.34 -0.34
C ALA A 173 17.26 34.04 -1.02
N PRO A 174 15.94 33.79 -1.13
CA PRO A 174 15.47 32.51 -1.66
C PRO A 174 15.69 32.39 -3.17
N LYS A 175 15.99 31.18 -3.66
CA LYS A 175 16.25 30.83 -5.08
C LYS A 175 15.13 31.31 -6.00
N ARG A 176 13.88 31.29 -5.53
CA ARG A 176 12.71 31.79 -6.28
C ARG A 176 12.86 33.24 -6.78
N THR A 177 13.65 34.06 -6.10
CA THR A 177 13.94 35.46 -6.46
C THR A 177 15.14 35.59 -7.40
N GLY A 178 16.06 34.62 -7.39
CA GLY A 178 17.36 34.68 -8.06
C GLY A 178 18.50 35.20 -7.17
N LEU A 179 18.19 35.78 -6.00
CA LEU A 179 19.20 36.36 -5.09
C LEU A 179 20.18 35.30 -4.57
N ALA A 180 19.71 34.10 -4.26
CA ALA A 180 20.54 32.97 -3.81
C ALA A 180 21.66 32.65 -4.81
N PHE A 181 21.34 32.69 -6.10
CA PHE A 181 22.29 32.41 -7.17
C PHE A 181 23.25 33.59 -7.38
N GLN A 182 22.81 34.83 -7.20
CA GLN A 182 23.70 35.99 -7.22
C GLN A 182 24.70 35.97 -6.08
N GLU A 183 24.28 35.55 -4.88
CA GLU A 183 25.18 35.31 -3.74
C GLU A 183 26.21 34.22 -4.09
N LEU A 184 25.77 33.11 -4.69
CA LEU A 184 26.64 32.05 -5.15
C LEU A 184 27.69 32.56 -6.16
N LEU A 185 27.28 33.41 -7.11
CA LEU A 185 28.21 34.02 -8.07
C LEU A 185 29.15 35.06 -7.44
N ARG A 186 28.69 35.81 -6.43
CA ARG A 186 29.56 36.74 -5.69
C ARG A 186 30.65 36.00 -4.91
N ARG A 187 30.30 34.86 -4.29
CA ARG A 187 31.22 34.07 -3.49
C ARG A 187 32.21 33.26 -4.31
N TYR A 188 31.79 32.72 -5.46
CA TYR A 188 32.59 31.74 -6.21
C TYR A 188 32.93 32.16 -7.64
N GLY A 189 32.44 33.31 -8.09
CA GLY A 189 32.62 33.83 -9.44
C GLY A 189 31.63 33.29 -10.47
N PRO A 190 31.44 34.00 -11.60
CA PRO A 190 30.48 33.64 -12.66
C PRO A 190 30.87 32.40 -13.47
N ARG A 191 32.15 32.04 -13.51
CA ARG A 191 32.66 30.89 -14.25
C ARG A 191 32.86 29.70 -13.31
N GLY A 192 32.44 28.52 -13.75
CA GLY A 192 32.68 27.28 -13.01
C GLY A 192 31.65 26.95 -11.94
N VAL A 193 30.44 27.52 -12.01
CA VAL A 193 29.31 27.17 -11.12
C VAL A 193 28.26 26.37 -11.87
N LEU A 194 27.90 25.21 -11.33
CA LEU A 194 26.79 24.35 -11.78
C LEU A 194 25.81 24.22 -10.63
N HIS A 195 24.52 24.49 -10.88
CA HIS A 195 23.44 24.18 -9.95
C HIS A 195 22.59 23.02 -10.46
N VAL A 196 22.25 22.08 -9.58
CA VAL A 196 21.36 20.95 -9.86
C VAL A 196 20.21 20.91 -8.86
N GLY A 197 18.99 20.70 -9.36
CA GLY A 197 17.77 20.64 -8.56
C GLY A 197 16.59 20.09 -9.35
N ASP A 198 15.54 19.66 -8.67
CA ASP A 198 14.38 19.00 -9.28
C ASP A 198 13.41 20.01 -9.91
N ASN A 199 13.31 21.21 -9.34
CA ASN A 199 12.36 22.21 -9.74
C ASN A 199 12.84 22.99 -10.97
N LEU A 200 12.22 22.72 -12.13
CA LEU A 200 12.58 23.36 -13.39
C LEU A 200 12.50 24.90 -13.34
N ASN A 201 11.55 25.46 -12.59
CA ASN A 201 11.37 26.90 -12.52
C ASN A 201 12.36 27.54 -11.54
N VAL A 202 12.49 26.98 -10.34
CA VAL A 202 13.29 27.55 -9.25
C VAL A 202 14.77 27.24 -9.41
N ASP A 203 15.15 26.02 -9.75
CA ASP A 203 16.55 25.61 -9.76
C ASP A 203 17.21 25.83 -11.12
N VAL A 204 16.44 25.66 -12.21
CA VAL A 204 17.01 25.72 -13.56
C VAL A 204 16.79 27.08 -14.20
N ARG A 205 15.54 27.53 -14.32
CA ARG A 205 15.23 28.78 -15.04
C ARG A 205 15.73 30.01 -14.28
N ARG A 206 15.57 30.08 -12.95
CA ARG A 206 16.09 31.22 -12.16
C ARG A 206 17.62 31.26 -12.15
N ALA A 207 18.30 30.12 -11.95
CA ALA A 207 19.76 30.03 -12.03
C ALA A 207 20.29 30.56 -13.38
N ARG A 208 19.71 30.09 -14.49
CA ARG A 208 20.13 30.51 -15.84
C ARG A 208 19.91 32.00 -16.11
N ARG A 209 18.82 32.58 -15.60
CA ARG A 209 18.54 34.02 -15.77
C ARG A 209 19.62 34.90 -15.14
N VAL A 210 20.29 34.43 -14.10
CA VAL A 210 21.37 35.18 -13.44
C VAL A 210 22.78 34.73 -13.85
N GLY A 211 22.88 33.87 -14.88
CA GLY A 211 24.17 33.40 -15.42
C GLY A 211 24.73 32.12 -14.81
N VAL A 212 24.01 31.45 -13.90
CA VAL A 212 24.41 30.14 -13.36
C VAL A 212 23.93 29.01 -14.29
N ARG A 213 24.80 28.02 -14.56
CA ARG A 213 24.37 26.82 -15.29
C ARG A 213 23.43 25.99 -14.40
N GLY A 214 22.13 26.03 -14.69
CA GLY A 214 21.14 25.15 -14.03
C GLY A 214 20.85 23.87 -14.82
N VAL A 215 20.75 22.72 -14.13
CA VAL A 215 20.39 21.41 -14.70
C VAL A 215 19.32 20.74 -13.85
N GLN A 216 18.29 20.19 -14.49
CA GLN A 216 17.20 19.52 -13.78
C GLN A 216 17.61 18.11 -13.36
N THR A 217 17.22 17.68 -12.17
CA THR A 217 17.29 16.29 -11.70
C THR A 217 15.90 15.63 -11.75
N LEU A 218 15.87 14.32 -11.99
CA LEU A 218 14.67 13.48 -11.88
C LEU A 218 15.11 12.06 -11.57
N TRP A 219 15.44 11.83 -10.30
CA TRP A 219 15.90 10.56 -9.77
C TRP A 219 14.82 9.48 -9.87
N ALA A 220 15.24 8.21 -9.78
CA ALA A 220 14.35 7.06 -9.91
C ALA A 220 13.14 7.14 -8.95
N ARG A 221 13.38 7.47 -7.66
CA ARG A 221 12.31 7.67 -6.66
C ARG A 221 11.31 8.74 -7.05
N GLN A 222 11.78 9.88 -7.56
CA GLN A 222 10.90 11.00 -7.94
C GLN A 222 10.03 10.62 -9.13
N ARG A 223 10.65 9.99 -10.14
CA ARG A 223 9.94 9.46 -11.30
C ARG A 223 8.88 8.43 -10.89
N TRP A 224 9.26 7.48 -10.03
CA TRP A 224 8.35 6.49 -9.49
C TRP A 224 7.14 7.15 -8.81
N SER A 225 7.40 8.18 -8.00
CA SER A 225 6.34 8.93 -7.30
C SER A 225 5.41 9.66 -8.28
N GLN A 226 5.93 10.22 -9.37
CA GLN A 226 5.12 10.83 -10.44
C GLN A 226 4.28 9.79 -11.18
N GLU A 227 4.85 8.63 -11.50
CA GLU A 227 4.16 7.52 -12.18
C GLU A 227 3.07 6.89 -11.30
N HIS A 228 3.26 6.91 -9.98
CA HIS A 228 2.37 6.32 -8.98
C HIS A 228 1.62 7.39 -8.15
N ALA A 229 1.44 8.60 -8.69
CA ALA A 229 0.76 9.69 -7.99
C ALA A 229 -0.67 9.31 -7.52
N TRP A 230 -1.36 8.44 -8.26
CA TRP A 230 -2.67 7.90 -7.85
C TRP A 230 -2.61 7.11 -6.54
N LEU A 231 -1.51 6.40 -6.28
CA LEU A 231 -1.32 5.62 -5.06
C LEU A 231 -1.12 6.57 -3.87
N ALA A 232 -0.34 7.62 -4.08
CA ALA A 232 -0.13 8.68 -3.09
C ALA A 232 -1.42 9.43 -2.75
N GLN A 233 -2.24 9.75 -3.77
CA GLN A 233 -3.56 10.34 -3.57
C GLN A 233 -4.49 9.42 -2.77
N TYR A 234 -4.49 8.12 -3.08
CA TYR A 234 -5.29 7.14 -2.35
C TYR A 234 -4.84 6.96 -0.90
N ALA A 235 -3.52 6.87 -0.67
CA ALA A 235 -2.95 6.80 0.68
C ALA A 235 -3.26 8.06 1.50
N HIS A 236 -3.09 9.24 0.90
CA HIS A 236 -3.44 10.52 1.53
C HIS A 236 -4.93 10.59 1.91
N ALA A 237 -5.82 10.14 1.02
CA ALA A 237 -7.26 10.12 1.27
C ALA A 237 -7.63 9.21 2.48
N ARG A 238 -6.80 8.20 2.78
CA ARG A 238 -6.94 7.36 3.99
C ARG A 238 -6.19 7.89 5.21
N GLY A 239 -5.50 9.02 5.05
CA GLY A 239 -4.62 9.57 6.08
C GLY A 239 -3.43 8.67 6.39
N LEU A 240 -2.92 7.91 5.42
CA LEU A 240 -1.71 7.11 5.56
C LEU A 240 -0.49 8.00 5.29
N CYS A 241 0.27 8.31 6.34
CA CYS A 241 1.32 9.33 6.31
C CYS A 241 2.70 8.76 6.02
N ALA A 242 3.00 7.63 6.66
CA ALA A 242 4.30 7.01 6.57
C ALA A 242 4.42 6.34 5.20
N TRP A 243 5.42 6.78 4.43
CA TRP A 243 5.49 6.48 3.01
C TRP A 243 6.87 5.99 2.64
N ARG A 244 6.90 4.87 1.93
CA ARG A 244 8.09 4.31 1.32
C ARG A 244 7.86 4.05 -0.15
N THR A 245 8.95 4.05 -0.89
CA THR A 245 8.96 3.58 -2.27
C THR A 245 9.92 2.39 -2.40
N PRO A 246 9.78 1.58 -3.46
CA PRO A 246 10.76 0.54 -3.79
C PRO A 246 12.20 1.04 -3.93
N HIS A 247 12.41 2.35 -4.09
CA HIS A 247 13.71 2.99 -4.19
C HIS A 247 14.27 3.48 -2.84
N ASP A 248 13.55 3.24 -1.73
CA ASP A 248 13.98 3.64 -0.38
C ASP A 248 14.79 2.52 0.32
N ALA A 249 14.73 1.29 -0.19
CA ALA A 249 15.57 0.16 0.24
C ALA A 249 16.99 0.26 -0.35
N ALA A 250 17.99 -0.24 0.38
CA ALA A 250 19.41 -0.02 0.11
C ALA A 250 19.83 -0.31 -1.35
N PRO A 251 20.79 0.47 -1.91
CA PRO A 251 21.20 0.42 -3.31
C PRO A 251 22.03 -0.83 -3.59
N GLY A 252 21.38 -1.98 -3.74
CA GLY A 252 21.93 -3.09 -4.50
C GLY A 252 21.52 -2.98 -5.96
N GLU A 253 22.25 -3.64 -6.87
CA GLU A 253 21.79 -3.92 -8.24
C GLU A 253 20.58 -4.87 -8.19
N ALA A 254 19.45 -4.38 -7.70
CA ALA A 254 18.20 -5.10 -7.75
C ALA A 254 17.82 -5.25 -9.22
N ASP A 255 17.66 -6.50 -9.67
CA ASP A 255 17.19 -6.75 -11.02
C ASP A 255 15.79 -6.15 -11.25
N SER A 256 15.42 -6.01 -12.53
CA SER A 256 14.12 -5.44 -12.93
C SER A 256 12.92 -6.18 -12.31
N ALA A 257 13.04 -7.49 -12.08
CA ALA A 257 11.96 -8.30 -11.51
C ALA A 257 11.79 -8.06 -10.00
N SER A 258 12.88 -7.85 -9.27
CA SER A 258 12.86 -7.49 -7.85
C SER A 258 12.22 -6.11 -7.65
N VAL A 259 12.59 -5.11 -8.44
CA VAL A 259 11.96 -3.77 -8.40
C VAL A 259 10.48 -3.86 -8.77
N ALA A 260 10.11 -4.69 -9.74
CA ALA A 260 8.72 -4.93 -10.11
C ALA A 260 7.91 -5.57 -8.97
N ARG A 261 8.46 -6.58 -8.28
CA ARG A 261 7.83 -7.21 -7.12
C ARG A 261 7.69 -6.25 -5.94
N ALA A 262 8.71 -5.43 -5.66
CA ALA A 262 8.65 -4.41 -4.62
C ALA A 262 7.60 -3.33 -4.96
N THR A 263 7.53 -2.91 -6.22
CA THR A 263 6.47 -1.99 -6.69
C THR A 263 5.08 -2.58 -6.50
N LEU A 264 4.88 -3.86 -6.84
CA LEU A 264 3.62 -4.56 -6.66
C LEU A 264 3.25 -4.70 -5.17
N ALA A 265 4.22 -5.05 -4.32
CA ALA A 265 4.06 -5.14 -2.88
C ALA A 265 3.63 -3.80 -2.29
N GLN A 266 4.31 -2.70 -2.63
CA GLN A 266 3.97 -1.35 -2.16
C GLN A 266 2.54 -0.94 -2.55
N ARG A 267 2.16 -1.16 -3.82
CA ARG A 267 0.81 -0.85 -4.31
C ARG A 267 -0.25 -1.64 -3.55
N TRP A 268 0.02 -2.91 -3.26
CA TRP A 268 -0.90 -3.76 -2.54
C TRP A 268 -0.94 -3.46 -1.04
N ALA A 269 0.19 -3.06 -0.43
CA ALA A 269 0.27 -2.66 0.97
C ALA A 269 -0.69 -1.50 1.28
N VAL A 270 -0.82 -0.51 0.39
CA VAL A 270 -1.79 0.60 0.57
C VAL A 270 -3.24 0.11 0.53
N VAL A 271 -3.56 -0.84 -0.35
CA VAL A 271 -4.89 -1.47 -0.41
C VAL A 271 -5.16 -2.28 0.86
N LEU A 272 -4.20 -3.08 1.31
CA LEU A 272 -4.32 -3.88 2.54
C LEU A 272 -4.37 -3.00 3.79
N ALA A 273 -3.68 -1.87 3.81
CA ALA A 273 -3.78 -0.90 4.90
C ALA A 273 -5.21 -0.36 4.99
N ASP A 274 -5.82 0.03 3.86
CA ASP A 274 -7.23 0.43 3.84
C ASP A 274 -8.17 -0.71 4.27
N PHE A 275 -7.99 -1.92 3.75
CA PHE A 275 -8.75 -3.10 4.16
C PHE A 275 -8.67 -3.33 5.67
N THR A 276 -7.49 -3.21 6.25
CA THR A 276 -7.23 -3.43 7.68
C THR A 276 -7.82 -2.32 8.54
N LEU A 277 -7.81 -1.07 8.07
CA LEU A 277 -8.51 0.04 8.72
C LEU A 277 -10.03 -0.15 8.68
N ALA A 278 -10.57 -0.59 7.55
CA ALA A 278 -11.99 -0.92 7.41
C ALA A 278 -12.39 -2.11 8.30
N LEU A 279 -11.53 -3.13 8.42
CA LEU A 279 -11.71 -4.24 9.36
C LEU A 279 -11.80 -3.75 10.81
N ARG A 280 -10.94 -2.82 11.22
CA ARG A 280 -11.01 -2.24 12.56
C ARG A 280 -12.32 -1.50 12.80
N GLU A 281 -12.75 -0.68 11.84
CA GLU A 281 -14.04 0.02 11.90
C GLU A 281 -15.22 -0.97 11.97
N GLU A 282 -15.15 -2.05 11.19
CA GLU A 282 -16.16 -3.10 11.20
C GLU A 282 -16.20 -3.82 12.56
N ALA A 283 -15.03 -4.18 13.12
CA ALA A 283 -14.94 -4.82 14.42
C ALA A 283 -15.54 -3.96 15.54
N ARG A 284 -15.39 -2.63 15.44
CA ARG A 284 -16.09 -1.67 16.32
C ARG A 284 -17.59 -1.68 16.08
N ARG A 285 -18.02 -1.55 14.81
CA ARG A 285 -19.43 -1.48 14.41
C ARG A 285 -20.24 -2.69 14.84
N VAL A 286 -19.69 -3.89 14.68
CA VAL A 286 -20.41 -5.13 15.01
C VAL A 286 -20.27 -5.56 16.47
N GLY A 287 -19.42 -4.88 17.25
CA GLY A 287 -19.16 -5.22 18.65
C GLY A 287 -18.39 -6.54 18.81
N ALA A 288 -17.49 -6.86 17.88
CA ALA A 288 -16.68 -8.08 17.96
C ALA A 288 -15.76 -8.02 19.18
N THR A 289 -15.65 -9.12 19.93
CA THR A 289 -14.70 -9.27 21.05
C THR A 289 -13.37 -9.86 20.58
N ASP A 290 -13.43 -10.69 19.53
CA ASP A 290 -12.30 -11.41 18.96
C ASP A 290 -12.30 -11.27 17.45
N ILE A 291 -11.11 -11.11 16.86
CA ILE A 291 -10.90 -10.98 15.42
C ILE A 291 -9.99 -12.13 14.99
N TRP A 292 -10.50 -13.02 14.14
CA TRP A 292 -9.76 -14.20 13.71
C TRP A 292 -9.29 -14.02 12.27
N PHE A 293 -7.98 -13.94 12.11
CA PHE A 293 -7.31 -13.93 10.82
C PHE A 293 -7.14 -15.37 10.35
N LEU A 294 -7.89 -15.77 9.34
CA LEU A 294 -7.83 -17.14 8.83
C LEU A 294 -6.51 -17.37 8.08
N SER A 295 -5.92 -18.55 8.27
CA SER A 295 -4.61 -18.89 7.70
C SER A 295 -4.53 -18.71 6.19
N ARG A 296 -3.31 -18.54 5.69
CA ARG A 296 -2.97 -18.26 4.28
C ARG A 296 -3.21 -16.79 3.93
N ASP A 297 -4.43 -16.42 3.56
CA ASP A 297 -4.68 -15.11 2.95
C ASP A 297 -4.60 -13.93 3.95
N CYS A 298 -4.62 -14.23 5.25
CA CYS A 298 -4.44 -13.22 6.28
C CYS A 298 -3.05 -13.25 6.95
N GLU A 299 -2.11 -14.09 6.52
CA GLU A 299 -0.79 -14.22 7.16
C GLU A 299 -0.04 -12.88 7.22
N SER A 300 0.09 -12.20 6.08
CA SER A 300 0.80 -10.91 6.04
C SER A 300 0.08 -9.81 6.82
N ILE A 301 -1.26 -9.79 6.81
CA ILE A 301 -2.04 -8.82 7.59
C ILE A 301 -1.82 -9.07 9.08
N TRP A 302 -1.90 -10.33 9.51
CA TRP A 302 -1.67 -10.69 10.92
C TRP A 302 -0.26 -10.34 11.37
N GLN A 303 0.77 -10.65 10.59
CA GLN A 303 2.16 -10.30 10.93
C GLN A 303 2.36 -8.78 11.04
N ALA A 304 1.73 -7.99 10.17
CA ALA A 304 1.81 -6.54 10.24
C ALA A 304 1.03 -5.94 11.43
N VAL A 305 -0.12 -6.51 11.81
CA VAL A 305 -0.95 -5.96 12.88
C VAL A 305 -0.57 -6.46 14.27
N SER A 306 -0.07 -7.70 14.39
CA SER A 306 0.31 -8.30 15.68
C SER A 306 1.49 -7.58 16.35
N SER A 307 2.30 -6.84 15.58
CA SER A 307 3.37 -5.98 16.08
C SER A 307 2.89 -4.57 16.48
N LEU A 308 1.60 -4.26 16.35
CA LEU A 308 1.03 -2.94 16.63
C LEU A 308 0.09 -2.98 17.84
N PRO A 309 0.59 -2.70 19.06
CA PRO A 309 -0.22 -2.68 20.26
C PRO A 309 -1.44 -1.75 20.12
N GLY A 310 -2.57 -2.24 20.62
CA GLY A 310 -3.83 -1.49 20.63
C GLY A 310 -4.37 -1.13 19.25
N PHE A 311 -3.93 -1.79 18.17
CA PHE A 311 -4.46 -1.51 16.83
C PHE A 311 -5.97 -1.75 16.78
N PHE A 312 -6.46 -2.83 17.40
CA PHE A 312 -7.88 -3.15 17.53
C PHE A 312 -8.50 -2.72 18.87
N ASP A 313 -7.93 -1.69 19.50
CA ASP A 313 -8.33 -1.20 20.83
C ASP A 313 -8.26 -2.33 21.87
N ASP A 314 -9.39 -2.68 22.49
CA ASP A 314 -9.58 -3.73 23.50
C ASP A 314 -9.86 -5.12 22.91
N ARG A 315 -10.01 -5.24 21.58
CA ARG A 315 -10.38 -6.49 20.90
C ARG A 315 -9.16 -7.36 20.68
N HIS A 316 -9.35 -8.66 20.80
CA HIS A 316 -8.27 -9.61 20.66
C HIS A 316 -8.19 -10.15 19.23
N GLY A 317 -7.14 -9.77 18.52
CA GLY A 317 -6.77 -10.39 17.26
C GLY A 317 -6.05 -11.72 17.50
N ARG A 318 -6.29 -12.71 16.64
CA ARG A 318 -5.47 -13.92 16.57
C ARG A 318 -5.44 -14.53 15.18
N TYR A 319 -4.37 -15.25 14.89
CA TYR A 319 -4.26 -16.09 13.69
C TYR A 319 -4.83 -17.49 13.97
N VAL A 320 -5.69 -17.98 13.07
CA VAL A 320 -6.38 -19.27 13.22
C VAL A 320 -6.16 -20.12 11.98
N LEU A 321 -5.65 -21.34 12.19
CA LEU A 321 -5.46 -22.30 11.11
C LEU A 321 -6.81 -22.82 10.63
N CYS A 322 -7.14 -22.50 9.39
CA CYS A 322 -8.40 -22.87 8.78
C CYS A 322 -8.24 -22.94 7.26
N SER A 323 -8.62 -24.08 6.69
CA SER A 323 -8.74 -24.24 5.25
C SER A 323 -10.04 -24.97 4.92
N ARG A 324 -10.35 -25.14 3.63
CA ARG A 324 -11.45 -26.00 3.21
C ARG A 324 -11.27 -27.46 3.70
N ALA A 325 -10.03 -27.95 3.75
CA ALA A 325 -9.72 -29.31 4.19
C ALA A 325 -9.97 -29.50 5.70
N SER A 326 -9.73 -28.47 6.53
CA SER A 326 -10.01 -28.53 7.97
C SER A 326 -11.45 -28.13 8.31
N GLY A 327 -12.05 -27.21 7.55
CA GLY A 327 -13.37 -26.64 7.84
C GLY A 327 -14.55 -27.46 7.29
N TYR A 328 -14.44 -28.06 6.10
CA TYR A 328 -15.56 -28.86 5.57
C TYR A 328 -15.91 -30.07 6.43
N PRO A 329 -14.95 -30.81 7.03
CA PRO A 329 -15.25 -31.88 7.98
C PRO A 329 -16.17 -31.45 9.14
N VAL A 330 -16.15 -30.19 9.56
CA VAL A 330 -17.11 -29.69 10.56
C VAL A 330 -18.56 -29.88 10.10
N MET A 331 -18.83 -29.68 8.80
CA MET A 331 -20.16 -29.96 8.25
C MET A 331 -20.48 -31.44 8.22
N ALA A 332 -19.49 -32.32 8.02
CA ALA A 332 -19.75 -33.76 8.14
C ALA A 332 -20.25 -34.10 9.56
N ALA A 333 -19.67 -33.49 10.59
CA ALA A 333 -20.03 -33.74 12.00
C ALA A 333 -21.32 -33.02 12.47
N ARG A 334 -21.74 -31.94 11.80
CA ARG A 334 -22.87 -31.09 12.26
C ARG A 334 -24.03 -30.98 11.28
N GLN A 335 -23.78 -31.08 9.98
CA GLN A 335 -24.72 -30.78 8.89
C GLN A 335 -24.40 -31.62 7.63
N ASP A 336 -24.57 -32.95 7.68
CA ASP A 336 -24.15 -33.86 6.60
C ASP A 336 -24.73 -33.50 5.22
N ALA A 337 -26.00 -33.07 5.14
CA ALA A 337 -26.60 -32.60 3.88
C ALA A 337 -25.83 -31.42 3.25
N ARG A 338 -25.29 -30.52 4.10
CA ARG A 338 -24.48 -29.39 3.64
C ARG A 338 -23.09 -29.81 3.23
N PHE A 339 -22.50 -30.78 3.94
CA PHE A 339 -21.25 -31.41 3.53
C PHE A 339 -21.38 -32.02 2.13
N ALA A 340 -22.42 -32.82 1.89
CA ALA A 340 -22.69 -33.44 0.60
C ALA A 340 -22.86 -32.40 -0.52
N ARG A 341 -23.56 -31.29 -0.26
CA ARG A 341 -23.69 -30.17 -1.20
C ARG A 341 -22.34 -29.52 -1.55
N TRP A 342 -21.42 -29.43 -0.59
CA TRP A 342 -20.13 -28.75 -0.79
C TRP A 342 -19.07 -29.63 -1.45
N THR A 343 -19.09 -30.92 -1.18
CA THR A 343 -18.07 -31.89 -1.63
C THR A 343 -18.53 -32.76 -2.80
N GLY A 344 -19.84 -32.85 -3.04
CA GLY A 344 -20.43 -33.75 -4.03
C GLY A 344 -20.49 -35.21 -3.60
N ARG A 345 -20.22 -35.53 -2.31
CA ARG A 345 -20.26 -36.88 -1.77
C ARG A 345 -20.78 -36.91 -0.33
N ALA A 346 -21.35 -38.03 0.10
CA ALA A 346 -21.73 -38.24 1.50
C ALA A 346 -20.51 -38.23 2.43
N ALA A 347 -20.71 -37.84 3.70
CA ALA A 347 -19.69 -37.92 4.73
C ALA A 347 -19.29 -39.37 5.02
N THR A 348 -18.00 -39.61 5.20
CA THR A 348 -17.47 -40.87 5.73
C THR A 348 -17.26 -40.76 7.25
N PRO A 349 -17.15 -41.87 7.99
CA PRO A 349 -16.78 -41.83 9.41
C PRO A 349 -15.47 -41.07 9.69
N ALA A 350 -14.50 -41.14 8.76
CA ALA A 350 -13.26 -40.39 8.86
C ALA A 350 -13.46 -38.87 8.74
N ASP A 351 -14.38 -38.43 7.87
CA ASP A 351 -14.73 -37.00 7.76
C ASP A 351 -15.40 -36.50 9.05
N VAL A 352 -16.27 -37.30 9.66
CA VAL A 352 -16.93 -36.96 10.92
C VAL A 352 -15.90 -36.84 12.05
N ALA A 353 -14.98 -37.79 12.17
CA ALA A 353 -13.90 -37.75 13.18
C ALA A 353 -12.95 -36.54 12.98
N ALA A 354 -12.61 -36.22 11.73
CA ALA A 354 -11.86 -35.01 11.40
C ALA A 354 -12.65 -33.74 11.75
N GLY A 355 -13.97 -33.76 11.57
CA GLY A 355 -14.89 -32.70 11.97
C GLY A 355 -14.88 -32.44 13.46
N GLU A 356 -15.01 -33.48 14.29
CA GLU A 356 -14.93 -33.34 15.75
C GLU A 356 -13.57 -32.80 16.21
N SER A 357 -12.47 -33.23 15.57
CA SER A 357 -11.13 -32.69 15.85
C SER A 357 -11.04 -31.20 15.52
N ALA A 358 -11.60 -30.77 14.39
CA ALA A 358 -11.64 -29.35 14.00
C ALA A 358 -12.51 -28.52 14.96
N ILE A 359 -13.65 -29.05 15.39
CA ILE A 359 -14.54 -28.40 16.35
C ILE A 359 -13.82 -28.17 17.68
N ALA A 360 -13.14 -29.20 18.19
CA ALA A 360 -12.34 -29.09 19.41
C ALA A 360 -11.21 -28.05 19.25
N TYR A 361 -10.51 -28.02 18.11
CA TYR A 361 -9.47 -27.01 17.84
C TYR A 361 -10.05 -25.58 17.86
N TYR A 362 -11.14 -25.32 17.13
CA TYR A 362 -11.77 -24.00 17.09
C TYR A 362 -12.32 -23.60 18.46
N GLY A 363 -12.91 -24.54 19.20
CA GLY A 363 -13.38 -24.32 20.56
C GLY A 363 -12.26 -23.91 21.52
N ALA A 364 -11.10 -24.54 21.41
CA ALA A 364 -9.90 -24.20 22.19
C ALA A 364 -9.34 -22.80 21.87
N GLN A 365 -9.76 -22.17 20.75
CA GLN A 365 -9.38 -20.79 20.44
C GLN A 365 -10.27 -19.75 21.15
N LEU A 366 -11.33 -20.15 21.84
CA LEU A 366 -12.17 -19.21 22.56
C LEU A 366 -11.56 -18.80 23.90
N ARG A 367 -11.73 -17.53 24.27
CA ARG A 367 -11.44 -17.03 25.61
C ARG A 367 -12.74 -16.98 26.41
N PRO A 368 -12.70 -16.96 27.75
CA PRO A 368 -13.91 -16.83 28.58
C PRO A 368 -14.74 -15.58 28.24
N GLN A 369 -14.09 -14.52 27.77
CA GLN A 369 -14.73 -13.25 27.39
C GLN A 369 -15.20 -13.24 25.93
N THR A 370 -14.90 -14.26 25.13
CA THR A 370 -15.29 -14.29 23.72
C THR A 370 -16.81 -14.44 23.60
N ARG A 371 -17.45 -13.42 23.04
CA ARG A 371 -18.91 -13.40 22.77
C ARG A 371 -19.21 -13.30 21.28
N HIS A 372 -18.32 -12.64 20.54
CA HIS A 372 -18.49 -12.42 19.10
C HIS A 372 -17.14 -12.47 18.39
N VAL A 373 -17.01 -13.46 17.51
CA VAL A 373 -15.87 -13.65 16.61
C VAL A 373 -16.15 -12.99 15.26
N LEU A 374 -15.29 -12.05 14.86
CA LEU A 374 -15.24 -11.52 13.50
C LEU A 374 -14.15 -12.24 12.71
N LEU A 375 -14.54 -13.02 11.71
CA LEU A 375 -13.63 -13.73 10.82
C LEU A 375 -13.15 -12.79 9.72
N VAL A 376 -11.85 -12.81 9.45
CA VAL A 376 -11.24 -12.09 8.33
C VAL A 376 -10.88 -13.12 7.27
N ASP A 377 -11.41 -12.92 6.07
CA ASP A 377 -11.17 -13.81 4.93
C ASP A 377 -11.04 -12.95 3.66
N MET A 378 -10.02 -13.23 2.84
CA MET A 378 -9.88 -12.59 1.53
C MET A 378 -10.73 -13.29 0.46
N GLY A 379 -11.19 -14.51 0.76
CA GLY A 379 -12.12 -15.30 -0.03
C GLY A 379 -13.56 -14.79 0.00
N TRP A 380 -14.43 -15.40 -0.80
CA TRP A 380 -15.70 -14.76 -1.20
C TRP A 380 -16.97 -15.62 -1.13
N LYS A 381 -16.89 -16.90 -0.68
CA LYS A 381 -18.04 -17.82 -0.65
C LYS A 381 -18.69 -17.97 0.72
N GLY A 382 -18.01 -17.59 1.80
CA GLY A 382 -18.55 -17.71 3.15
C GLY A 382 -18.60 -19.11 3.76
N ARG A 383 -18.06 -20.13 3.07
CA ARG A 383 -18.10 -21.53 3.56
C ARG A 383 -17.31 -21.75 4.84
N LEU A 384 -16.17 -21.08 5.00
CA LEU A 384 -15.37 -21.16 6.23
C LEU A 384 -16.09 -20.48 7.40
N GLN A 385 -16.80 -19.37 7.17
CA GLN A 385 -17.66 -18.77 8.19
C GLN A 385 -18.76 -19.72 8.62
N ALA A 386 -19.46 -20.37 7.67
CA ALA A 386 -20.49 -21.35 8.00
C ALA A 386 -19.93 -22.55 8.78
N ALA A 387 -18.73 -23.03 8.41
CA ALA A 387 -18.04 -24.08 9.15
C ALA A 387 -17.72 -23.67 10.59
N ILE A 388 -17.09 -22.51 10.80
CA ILE A 388 -16.71 -22.03 12.14
C ILE A 388 -17.96 -21.72 12.99
N ALA A 389 -19.02 -21.15 12.38
CA ALA A 389 -20.28 -20.90 13.08
C ALA A 389 -20.93 -22.20 13.59
N ALA A 390 -20.89 -23.28 12.79
CA ALA A 390 -21.40 -24.58 13.24
C ALA A 390 -20.50 -25.25 14.28
N ALA A 391 -19.19 -24.96 14.28
CA ALA A 391 -18.27 -25.44 15.31
C ALA A 391 -18.47 -24.73 16.66
N LEU A 392 -18.94 -23.48 16.64
CA LEU A 392 -18.99 -22.61 17.82
C LEU A 392 -20.41 -22.05 18.05
N PRO A 393 -21.42 -22.90 18.30
CA PRO A 393 -22.80 -22.46 18.50
C PRO A 393 -23.00 -21.50 19.69
N GLN A 394 -22.03 -21.48 20.63
CA GLN A 394 -22.05 -20.67 21.84
C GLN A 394 -21.59 -19.22 21.66
N VAL A 395 -21.05 -18.85 20.49
CA VAL A 395 -20.62 -17.47 20.18
C VAL A 395 -21.22 -16.98 18.88
N ARG A 396 -21.40 -15.66 18.75
CA ARG A 396 -21.77 -15.07 17.48
C ARG A 396 -20.58 -15.11 16.52
N VAL A 397 -20.80 -15.49 15.26
CA VAL A 397 -19.77 -15.49 14.21
C VAL A 397 -20.24 -14.62 13.04
N SER A 398 -19.45 -13.62 12.69
CA SER A 398 -19.63 -12.79 11.49
C SER A 398 -18.37 -12.82 10.63
N GLY A 399 -18.48 -12.44 9.36
CA GLY A 399 -17.34 -12.34 8.45
C GLY A 399 -17.07 -10.93 7.96
N PHE A 400 -15.80 -10.58 7.77
CA PHE A 400 -15.37 -9.42 7.02
C PHE A 400 -14.52 -9.88 5.84
N TYR A 401 -15.04 -9.61 4.64
CA TYR A 401 -14.53 -10.16 3.39
C TYR A 401 -13.93 -9.07 2.51
N PHE A 402 -12.93 -9.41 1.71
CA PHE A 402 -12.47 -8.48 0.67
C PHE A 402 -13.63 -8.17 -0.30
N SER A 403 -14.35 -9.20 -0.74
CA SER A 403 -15.62 -9.11 -1.47
C SER A 403 -16.38 -10.44 -1.39
N LEU A 404 -17.69 -10.47 -1.63
CA LEU A 404 -18.52 -11.68 -1.60
C LEU A 404 -19.20 -11.94 -2.94
N GLU A 405 -19.15 -13.17 -3.45
CA GLU A 405 -19.81 -13.52 -4.71
C GLU A 405 -21.35 -13.54 -4.58
N PRO A 406 -22.12 -13.27 -5.65
CA PRO A 406 -23.59 -13.32 -5.60
C PRO A 406 -24.15 -14.69 -5.18
N GLY A 407 -23.38 -15.76 -5.37
CA GLY A 407 -23.72 -17.12 -4.96
C GLY A 407 -23.09 -17.58 -3.63
N ALA A 408 -22.57 -16.65 -2.82
CA ALA A 408 -22.01 -16.98 -1.50
C ALA A 408 -23.08 -17.57 -0.56
N GLU A 409 -22.62 -18.26 0.48
CA GLU A 409 -23.49 -18.80 1.52
C GLU A 409 -24.37 -17.69 2.14
N VAL A 410 -25.63 -18.03 2.41
CA VAL A 410 -26.64 -17.07 2.91
C VAL A 410 -26.17 -16.42 4.20
N GLU A 411 -25.53 -17.19 5.09
CA GLU A 411 -25.00 -16.68 6.35
C GLU A 411 -23.89 -15.65 6.15
N ALA A 412 -23.08 -15.76 5.10
CA ALA A 412 -22.09 -14.73 4.78
C ALA A 412 -22.72 -13.50 4.12
N GLN A 413 -23.80 -13.67 3.37
CA GLN A 413 -24.58 -12.54 2.84
C GLN A 413 -25.32 -11.78 3.94
N VAL A 414 -25.82 -12.47 4.97
CA VAL A 414 -26.61 -11.90 6.06
C VAL A 414 -25.74 -11.39 7.22
N ASN A 415 -24.76 -12.20 7.64
CA ASN A 415 -23.90 -11.94 8.80
C ASN A 415 -22.47 -11.58 8.40
N GLY A 416 -22.23 -11.21 7.14
CA GLY A 416 -20.95 -10.75 6.65
C GLY A 416 -20.99 -9.29 6.22
N SER A 417 -19.82 -8.66 6.16
CA SER A 417 -19.61 -7.35 5.54
C SER A 417 -18.46 -7.44 4.55
N THR A 418 -18.46 -6.54 3.57
CA THR A 418 -17.46 -6.55 2.48
C THR A 418 -16.71 -5.23 2.43
N PHE A 419 -15.40 -5.31 2.18
CA PHE A 419 -14.56 -4.15 1.90
C PHE A 419 -14.93 -3.50 0.56
N LEU A 420 -15.24 -4.34 -0.43
CA LEU A 420 -15.72 -3.93 -1.74
C LEU A 420 -16.92 -4.76 -2.20
N PRO A 421 -17.94 -4.13 -2.79
CA PRO A 421 -19.04 -4.86 -3.42
C PRO A 421 -18.51 -5.70 -4.58
N TRP A 422 -19.18 -6.83 -4.83
CA TRP A 422 -18.82 -7.72 -5.93
C TRP A 422 -18.81 -7.01 -7.27
N ASN A 423 -17.66 -6.97 -7.91
CA ASN A 423 -17.59 -6.55 -9.31
C ASN A 423 -16.39 -7.23 -10.00
N PRO A 424 -16.63 -8.16 -10.94
CA PRO A 424 -15.55 -8.84 -11.67
C PRO A 424 -14.77 -7.89 -12.61
N GLN A 425 -15.27 -6.66 -12.82
CA GLN A 425 -14.52 -5.63 -13.53
C GLN A 425 -13.49 -4.91 -12.66
N VAL A 426 -13.63 -5.02 -11.33
CA VAL A 426 -12.80 -4.31 -10.33
C VAL A 426 -11.73 -5.21 -9.74
N PHE A 427 -12.02 -6.50 -9.51
CA PHE A 427 -11.02 -7.41 -8.92
C PHE A 427 -11.11 -8.82 -9.49
N ASN A 428 -10.02 -9.58 -9.33
CA ASN A 428 -9.92 -10.99 -9.68
C ASN A 428 -9.46 -11.77 -8.43
N GLN A 429 -10.20 -12.82 -8.07
CA GLN A 429 -9.94 -13.61 -6.85
C GLN A 429 -8.52 -14.17 -6.79
N ALA A 430 -8.10 -14.87 -7.86
CA ALA A 430 -6.80 -15.53 -7.89
C ALA A 430 -5.65 -14.52 -7.69
N VAL A 431 -5.82 -13.31 -8.23
CA VAL A 431 -4.85 -12.22 -8.02
C VAL A 431 -4.90 -11.71 -6.59
N VAL A 432 -6.08 -11.49 -6.00
CA VAL A 432 -6.22 -11.03 -4.61
C VAL A 432 -5.61 -12.05 -3.63
N GLU A 433 -5.91 -13.34 -3.80
CA GLU A 433 -5.35 -14.44 -3.00
C GLU A 433 -3.82 -14.53 -3.16
N ALA A 434 -3.31 -14.40 -4.38
CA ALA A 434 -1.86 -14.41 -4.61
C ALA A 434 -1.17 -13.21 -3.95
N LEU A 435 -1.76 -12.03 -4.07
CA LEU A 435 -1.24 -10.79 -3.48
C LEU A 435 -1.38 -10.74 -1.94
N ALA A 436 -2.12 -11.66 -1.32
CA ALA A 436 -2.16 -11.77 0.14
C ALA A 436 -0.77 -12.06 0.77
N GLY A 437 0.17 -12.62 -0.01
CA GLY A 437 1.56 -12.78 0.38
C GLY A 437 1.75 -13.79 1.51
N PHE A 438 1.45 -15.05 1.26
CA PHE A 438 1.58 -16.12 2.24
C PHE A 438 2.77 -17.02 1.96
N ARG A 439 3.40 -17.53 3.02
CA ARG A 439 4.57 -18.41 2.99
C ARG A 439 4.35 -19.72 3.75
N GLU A 440 3.31 -19.78 4.57
CA GLU A 440 3.02 -20.93 5.41
C GLU A 440 2.35 -22.09 4.65
N ALA A 441 2.52 -23.29 5.20
CA ALA A 441 1.86 -24.50 4.71
C ALA A 441 0.34 -24.47 4.97
N SER A 442 -0.44 -25.12 4.09
CA SER A 442 -1.88 -25.20 4.26
C SER A 442 -2.27 -26.20 5.35
N CYS A 443 -3.22 -25.84 6.21
CA CYS A 443 -3.79 -26.75 7.20
C CYS A 443 -4.71 -27.79 6.52
N GLU A 444 -4.40 -29.08 6.66
CA GLU A 444 -5.22 -30.19 6.14
C GLU A 444 -6.13 -30.82 7.20
N GLY A 445 -5.97 -30.45 8.47
CA GLY A 445 -6.77 -30.96 9.59
C GLY A 445 -5.99 -30.91 10.89
N PHE A 446 -6.46 -31.66 11.89
CA PHE A 446 -5.88 -31.69 13.22
C PHE A 446 -5.66 -33.14 13.67
N ALA A 447 -4.60 -33.37 14.44
CA ALA A 447 -4.28 -34.65 15.06
C ALA A 447 -4.20 -34.47 16.57
N GLN A 448 -4.69 -35.44 17.33
CA GLN A 448 -4.47 -35.46 18.77
C GLN A 448 -3.07 -35.99 19.07
N ALA A 449 -2.31 -35.23 19.86
CA ALA A 449 -1.05 -35.66 20.43
C ALA A 449 -1.28 -36.59 21.63
N THR A 450 -0.21 -37.24 22.09
CA THR A 450 -0.23 -38.17 23.23
C THR A 450 -0.68 -37.53 24.55
N ASP A 451 -0.49 -36.22 24.70
CA ASP A 451 -0.93 -35.43 25.86
C ASP A 451 -2.37 -34.89 25.73
N GLY A 452 -3.08 -35.27 24.65
CA GLY A 452 -4.44 -34.81 24.38
C GLY A 452 -4.52 -33.47 23.65
N THR A 453 -3.41 -32.78 23.40
CA THR A 453 -3.40 -31.51 22.64
C THR A 453 -3.69 -31.74 21.16
N LEU A 454 -4.33 -30.77 20.49
CA LEU A 454 -4.60 -30.84 19.05
C LEU A 454 -3.50 -30.11 18.27
N LEU A 455 -2.74 -30.86 17.48
CA LEU A 455 -1.71 -30.34 16.60
C LEU A 455 -2.23 -30.22 15.17
N PRO A 456 -1.94 -29.10 14.47
CA PRO A 456 -2.32 -28.94 13.08
C PRO A 456 -1.52 -29.87 12.17
N ARG A 457 -2.18 -30.50 11.21
CA ARG A 457 -1.54 -31.18 10.08
C ARG A 457 -1.33 -30.17 8.97
N LEU A 458 -0.08 -29.87 8.65
CA LEU A 458 0.30 -28.88 7.65
C LEU A 458 0.88 -29.57 6.41
N ARG A 459 0.55 -29.05 5.23
CA ARG A 459 1.13 -29.50 3.96
C ARG A 459 1.66 -28.33 3.14
N SER A 460 2.95 -28.37 2.87
CA SER A 460 3.61 -27.44 1.95
C SER A 460 3.45 -27.92 0.50
N ARG A 461 3.23 -26.98 -0.42
CA ARG A 461 3.33 -27.23 -1.87
C ARG A 461 4.14 -26.10 -2.50
N LEU A 462 5.03 -26.44 -3.45
CA LEU A 462 5.97 -25.48 -4.04
C LEU A 462 5.29 -24.37 -4.84
N ASP A 463 4.11 -24.65 -5.37
CA ASP A 463 3.25 -23.77 -6.17
C ASP A 463 2.26 -22.95 -5.32
N ASP A 464 2.41 -23.02 -3.99
CA ASP A 464 1.45 -22.53 -3.01
C ASP A 464 2.14 -21.61 -1.99
N VAL A 465 3.16 -20.85 -2.41
CA VAL A 465 3.81 -19.81 -1.59
C VAL A 465 4.18 -18.61 -2.46
N ALA A 466 4.04 -17.40 -1.89
CA ALA A 466 4.53 -16.18 -2.52
C ALA A 466 6.06 -16.03 -2.32
N PRO A 467 6.79 -15.38 -3.25
CA PRO A 467 8.20 -15.10 -3.11
C PRO A 467 8.54 -14.34 -1.84
N ALA A 468 9.65 -14.72 -1.24
CA ALA A 468 10.09 -14.18 0.04
C ALA A 468 10.36 -12.68 0.01
N ASP A 469 10.90 -12.16 -1.10
CA ASP A 469 11.18 -10.74 -1.26
C ASP A 469 9.90 -9.90 -1.36
N TYR A 470 8.89 -10.38 -2.09
CA TYR A 470 7.56 -9.77 -2.11
C TYR A 470 6.92 -9.74 -0.72
N CYS A 471 6.89 -10.87 -0.01
CA CYS A 471 6.26 -10.94 1.30
C CYS A 471 6.94 -10.02 2.32
N ARG A 472 8.28 -9.93 2.28
CA ARG A 472 9.04 -9.01 3.12
C ARG A 472 8.64 -7.56 2.83
N GLU A 473 8.70 -7.14 1.57
CA GLU A 473 8.31 -5.76 1.20
C GLU A 473 6.86 -5.46 1.56
N LEU A 474 5.93 -6.39 1.29
CA LEU A 474 4.52 -6.21 1.60
C LEU A 474 4.30 -5.98 3.09
N ARG A 475 4.95 -6.78 3.94
CA ARG A 475 4.80 -6.72 5.40
C ARG A 475 5.47 -5.49 5.99
N GLU A 476 6.68 -5.13 5.53
CA GLU A 476 7.37 -3.92 5.96
C GLU A 476 6.57 -2.67 5.60
N SER A 477 6.09 -2.58 4.36
CA SER A 477 5.31 -1.44 3.90
C SER A 477 3.93 -1.37 4.55
N LEU A 478 3.25 -2.51 4.73
CA LEU A 478 1.97 -2.57 5.43
C LEU A 478 2.14 -2.16 6.91
N GLY A 479 3.15 -2.67 7.59
CA GLY A 479 3.46 -2.33 8.98
C GLY A 479 3.70 -0.83 9.15
N LEU A 480 4.56 -0.25 8.31
CA LEU A 480 4.85 1.19 8.31
C LEU A 480 3.57 2.02 8.09
N LEU A 481 2.75 1.66 7.10
CA LEU A 481 1.50 2.36 6.80
C LEU A 481 0.51 2.30 7.98
N LEU A 482 0.38 1.13 8.62
CA LEU A 482 -0.53 0.93 9.75
C LEU A 482 -0.03 1.60 11.04
N GLU A 483 1.28 1.68 11.25
CA GLU A 483 1.89 2.41 12.37
C GLU A 483 1.59 3.91 12.27
N GLY A 484 1.74 4.49 11.07
CA GLY A 484 1.43 5.89 10.78
C GLY A 484 -0.04 6.20 10.55
N ALA A 485 -0.93 5.20 10.61
CA ALA A 485 -2.36 5.33 10.30
C ALA A 485 -3.14 6.06 11.42
N PRO A 486 -4.31 6.65 11.11
CA PRO A 486 -5.17 7.21 12.16
C PRO A 486 -5.60 6.11 13.14
N ARG A 487 -5.63 6.41 14.44
CA ARG A 487 -6.17 5.49 15.48
C ARG A 487 -7.70 5.55 15.57
N GLY A 488 -8.27 6.71 15.24
CA GLY A 488 -9.72 6.95 15.18
C GLY A 488 -10.39 6.40 13.92
N ARG A 489 -11.49 7.04 13.50
CA ARG A 489 -12.15 6.76 12.22
C ARG A 489 -11.27 7.27 11.08
N ALA A 490 -11.02 6.43 10.09
CA ALA A 490 -10.24 6.80 8.91
C ALA A 490 -11.14 7.46 7.85
N PRO A 491 -10.67 8.50 7.12
CA PRO A 491 -11.51 9.21 6.15
C PRO A 491 -11.86 8.34 4.94
N ASP A 492 -13.12 8.30 4.51
CA ASP A 492 -13.57 7.47 3.38
C ASP A 492 -12.82 7.85 2.08
N PRO A 493 -12.13 6.91 1.40
CA PRO A 493 -11.44 7.20 0.14
C PRO A 493 -12.39 7.38 -1.05
N GLY A 494 -13.70 7.14 -0.89
CA GLY A 494 -14.70 7.27 -1.94
C GLY A 494 -14.42 6.35 -3.13
N ALA A 495 -14.43 6.91 -4.34
CA ALA A 495 -14.19 6.15 -5.57
C ALA A 495 -12.75 5.62 -5.71
N LEU A 496 -11.77 6.22 -5.00
CA LEU A 496 -10.35 5.89 -5.13
C LEU A 496 -10.05 4.44 -4.74
N ARG A 497 -10.77 3.88 -3.75
CA ARG A 497 -10.63 2.47 -3.36
C ARG A 497 -10.88 1.52 -4.52
N ARG A 498 -12.02 1.71 -5.21
CA ARG A 498 -12.38 0.87 -6.37
C ARG A 498 -11.36 1.01 -7.50
N GLU A 499 -10.90 2.23 -7.75
CA GLU A 499 -9.90 2.49 -8.78
C GLU A 499 -8.55 1.85 -8.44
N ALA A 500 -8.08 1.96 -7.19
CA ALA A 500 -6.84 1.38 -6.70
C ALA A 500 -6.84 -0.15 -6.85
N VAL A 501 -7.91 -0.82 -6.40
CA VAL A 501 -8.06 -2.27 -6.56
C VAL A 501 -8.11 -2.66 -8.03
N ALA A 502 -8.84 -1.93 -8.88
CA ALA A 502 -8.89 -2.21 -10.31
C ALA A 502 -7.54 -2.05 -11.01
N ARG A 503 -6.75 -1.03 -10.64
CA ARG A 503 -5.41 -0.79 -11.20
C ARG A 503 -4.41 -1.89 -10.86
N VAL A 504 -4.56 -2.58 -9.72
CA VAL A 504 -3.66 -3.67 -9.32
C VAL A 504 -4.19 -5.02 -9.81
N CYS A 505 -5.45 -5.33 -9.50
CA CYS A 505 -6.01 -6.66 -9.72
C CYS A 505 -6.60 -6.87 -11.12
N ALA A 506 -7.07 -5.82 -11.77
CA ALA A 506 -7.89 -5.95 -12.96
C ALA A 506 -7.17 -5.47 -14.23
N TYR A 507 -6.34 -4.42 -14.14
CA TYR A 507 -5.67 -3.84 -15.29
C TYR A 507 -4.15 -3.91 -15.12
N PRO A 508 -3.51 -5.04 -15.52
CA PRO A 508 -2.06 -5.18 -15.44
C PRO A 508 -1.36 -4.02 -16.14
N ASP A 509 -0.24 -3.60 -15.56
CA ASP A 509 0.80 -2.84 -16.24
C ASP A 509 2.07 -3.69 -16.32
N ALA A 510 3.11 -3.11 -16.92
CA ALA A 510 4.38 -3.81 -17.14
C ALA A 510 5.06 -4.26 -15.83
N ALA A 511 4.92 -3.49 -14.74
CA ALA A 511 5.49 -3.87 -13.45
C ALA A 511 4.72 -5.05 -12.85
N THR A 512 3.38 -4.97 -12.81
CA THR A 512 2.55 -6.08 -12.29
C THR A 512 2.74 -7.36 -13.11
N ALA A 513 2.79 -7.26 -14.44
CA ALA A 513 2.99 -8.42 -15.29
C ALA A 513 4.39 -9.03 -15.13
N THR A 514 5.44 -8.21 -15.06
CA THR A 514 6.82 -8.68 -14.80
C THR A 514 6.91 -9.38 -13.44
N ALA A 515 6.32 -8.80 -12.39
CA ALA A 515 6.30 -9.39 -11.06
C ALA A 515 5.58 -10.75 -11.05
N LEU A 516 4.36 -10.81 -11.60
CA LEU A 516 3.52 -12.01 -11.58
C LEU A 516 3.97 -13.10 -12.56
N ARG A 517 4.73 -12.78 -13.62
CA ARG A 517 5.36 -13.78 -14.50
C ARG A 517 6.35 -14.67 -13.75
N THR A 518 6.99 -14.11 -12.71
CA THR A 518 7.93 -14.86 -11.85
C THR A 518 7.26 -15.61 -10.71
N TRP A 519 5.92 -15.53 -10.59
CA TRP A 519 5.15 -16.28 -9.58
C TRP A 519 4.61 -17.59 -10.15
N ALA A 520 5.10 -18.69 -9.61
CA ALA A 520 4.43 -19.98 -9.71
C ALA A 520 3.23 -19.98 -8.75
N VAL A 521 2.07 -19.51 -9.20
CA VAL A 521 0.81 -19.68 -8.46
C VAL A 521 0.09 -20.89 -9.06
N ALA A 522 -0.09 -21.95 -8.27
CA ALA A 522 -0.90 -23.07 -8.71
C ALA A 522 -2.32 -22.62 -8.99
N THR A 523 -2.71 -22.62 -10.26
CA THR A 523 -4.12 -22.52 -10.63
C THR A 523 -4.76 -23.88 -10.41
N ARG A 524 -5.11 -24.21 -9.15
CA ARG A 524 -5.80 -25.47 -8.84
C ARG A 524 -7.16 -25.52 -9.54
N SER A 525 -7.21 -26.23 -10.65
CA SER A 525 -8.35 -27.10 -10.94
C SER A 525 -8.00 -28.31 -11.80
N ASP A 526 -6.92 -28.30 -12.62
CA ASP A 526 -6.86 -29.27 -13.73
C ASP A 526 -5.51 -29.99 -13.93
N ALA A 527 -4.52 -29.85 -13.03
CA ALA A 527 -3.15 -30.35 -13.27
C ALA A 527 -2.55 -29.87 -14.62
N SER A 528 -2.99 -28.71 -15.12
CA SER A 528 -2.39 -28.07 -16.28
C SER A 528 -1.20 -27.22 -15.84
N ASP A 529 -0.07 -27.43 -16.50
CA ASP A 529 1.18 -26.68 -16.34
C ASP A 529 1.00 -25.19 -16.70
N ALA A 530 0.35 -24.41 -15.85
CA ALA A 530 0.34 -22.97 -15.98
C ALA A 530 1.67 -22.41 -15.45
N ALA A 531 2.58 -22.05 -16.36
CA ALA A 531 3.87 -21.45 -16.02
C ALA A 531 3.74 -20.14 -15.20
N SER A 532 2.64 -19.37 -15.36
CA SER A 532 2.33 -18.17 -14.56
C SER A 532 0.85 -17.75 -14.65
N LEU A 533 0.36 -16.94 -13.69
CA LEU A 533 -0.97 -16.29 -13.74
C LEU A 533 -1.17 -15.38 -14.95
N VAL A 534 -0.07 -14.84 -15.49
CA VAL A 534 -0.06 -13.84 -16.58
C VAL A 534 -0.25 -14.52 -17.94
N ASP A 535 0.27 -15.73 -18.10
CA ASP A 535 0.20 -16.46 -19.36
C ASP A 535 -1.07 -17.32 -19.44
N GLY A 536 -1.80 -17.51 -18.34
CA GLY A 536 -3.10 -18.20 -18.36
C GLY A 536 -3.01 -19.67 -18.81
N GLY A 537 -1.86 -20.31 -18.59
CA GLY A 537 -1.59 -21.72 -18.89
C GLY A 537 -1.73 -22.12 -20.36
N GLY A 538 -2.09 -23.38 -20.63
CA GLY A 538 -2.22 -23.97 -21.98
C GLY A 538 -3.37 -23.42 -22.86
N THR A 539 -3.92 -22.25 -22.51
CA THR A 539 -5.01 -21.60 -23.26
C THR A 539 -4.50 -21.06 -24.60
N SER A 540 -5.27 -21.30 -25.68
CA SER A 540 -4.92 -20.79 -27.01
C SER A 540 -4.96 -19.26 -27.07
N TRP A 541 -4.13 -18.67 -27.95
CA TRP A 541 -4.09 -17.22 -28.16
C TRP A 541 -5.48 -16.63 -28.46
N LEU A 542 -6.32 -17.36 -29.21
CA LEU A 542 -7.67 -16.95 -29.55
C LEU A 542 -8.61 -16.96 -28.34
N ALA A 543 -8.49 -17.96 -27.45
CA ALA A 543 -9.27 -18.02 -26.22
C ALA A 543 -8.93 -16.85 -25.28
N ARG A 544 -7.63 -16.51 -25.19
CA ARG A 544 -7.13 -15.35 -24.42
C ARG A 544 -7.66 -14.04 -25.01
N LEU A 545 -7.55 -13.84 -26.33
CA LEU A 545 -8.02 -12.63 -27.01
C LEU A 545 -9.53 -12.40 -26.82
N LEU A 546 -10.32 -13.48 -26.88
CA LEU A 546 -11.78 -13.44 -26.74
C LEU A 546 -12.27 -13.35 -25.28
N CYS A 547 -11.36 -13.26 -24.30
CA CYS A 547 -11.69 -13.27 -22.87
C CYS A 547 -12.61 -14.46 -22.50
N ARG A 548 -12.43 -15.63 -23.13
CA ARG A 548 -13.30 -16.78 -22.85
C ARG A 548 -13.11 -17.22 -21.39
N PRO A 549 -14.18 -17.56 -20.66
CA PRO A 549 -14.04 -18.18 -19.35
C PRO A 549 -13.31 -19.52 -19.51
N VAL A 550 -12.23 -19.68 -18.77
CA VAL A 550 -11.43 -20.90 -18.69
C VAL A 550 -11.63 -21.47 -17.28
N PRO A 551 -11.74 -22.80 -17.12
CA PRO A 551 -11.70 -23.41 -15.79
C PRO A 551 -10.42 -22.99 -15.04
N GLY A 552 -10.54 -22.70 -13.74
CA GLY A 552 -9.39 -22.41 -12.86
C GLY A 552 -9.13 -20.94 -12.54
N ASN A 553 -8.07 -20.72 -11.76
CA ASN A 553 -7.62 -19.43 -11.22
C ASN A 553 -6.87 -18.59 -12.27
N VAL A 554 -7.49 -18.33 -13.43
CA VAL A 554 -6.86 -17.58 -14.52
C VAL A 554 -7.07 -16.06 -14.34
N TRP A 555 -6.13 -15.27 -14.85
CA TRP A 555 -6.27 -13.82 -14.99
C TRP A 555 -6.46 -13.42 -16.48
N PRO A 556 -7.71 -13.44 -17.01
CA PRO A 556 -7.95 -13.20 -18.44
C PRO A 556 -7.38 -11.87 -18.95
N ARG A 557 -7.45 -10.83 -18.12
CA ARG A 557 -6.91 -9.51 -18.45
C ARG A 557 -5.38 -9.49 -18.47
N GLY A 558 -4.73 -10.29 -17.61
CA GLY A 558 -3.30 -10.57 -17.67
C GLY A 558 -2.90 -11.29 -18.96
N ALA A 559 -3.70 -12.28 -19.37
CA ALA A 559 -3.48 -13.02 -20.62
C ALA A 559 -3.66 -12.17 -21.88
N VAL A 560 -4.62 -11.23 -21.89
CA VAL A 560 -4.74 -10.24 -22.97
C VAL A 560 -3.56 -9.28 -22.96
N TRP A 561 -3.11 -8.86 -21.78
CA TRP A 561 -1.95 -7.99 -21.65
C TRP A 561 -0.68 -8.68 -22.15
N SER A 562 -0.45 -9.95 -21.83
CA SER A 562 0.74 -10.68 -22.24
C SER A 562 0.87 -10.83 -23.76
N LEU A 563 -0.26 -10.80 -24.49
CA LEU A 563 -0.30 -10.78 -25.96
C LEU A 563 -0.07 -9.40 -26.56
N THR A 564 -0.45 -8.33 -25.87
CA THR A 564 -0.57 -6.98 -26.46
C THR A 564 0.41 -5.95 -25.91
N GLY A 565 0.96 -6.20 -24.71
CA GLY A 565 1.74 -5.22 -23.94
C GLY A 565 0.99 -3.94 -23.57
N SER A 566 -0.33 -3.88 -23.75
CA SER A 566 -1.10 -2.63 -23.72
C SER A 566 -2.33 -2.71 -22.83
N SER A 567 -2.31 -2.01 -21.69
CA SER A 567 -3.47 -1.89 -20.80
C SER A 567 -4.64 -1.16 -21.46
N ARG A 568 -4.39 -0.32 -22.49
CA ARG A 568 -5.45 0.29 -23.30
C ARG A 568 -6.18 -0.76 -24.12
N MET A 569 -5.43 -1.68 -24.75
CA MET A 569 -6.01 -2.77 -25.53
C MET A 569 -6.79 -3.74 -24.63
N VAL A 570 -6.26 -4.05 -23.43
CA VAL A 570 -6.97 -4.84 -22.41
C VAL A 570 -8.33 -4.21 -22.09
N ARG A 571 -8.38 -2.89 -21.85
CA ARG A 571 -9.65 -2.18 -21.57
C ARG A 571 -10.63 -2.27 -22.74
N LEU A 572 -10.17 -2.03 -23.96
CA LEU A 572 -11.02 -2.07 -25.16
C LEU A 572 -11.61 -3.46 -25.42
N LEU A 573 -10.76 -4.49 -25.42
CA LEU A 573 -11.19 -5.87 -25.66
C LEU A 573 -12.15 -6.37 -24.57
N HIS A 574 -11.90 -6.01 -23.30
CA HIS A 574 -12.79 -6.38 -22.22
C HIS A 574 -14.13 -5.63 -22.26
N ALA A 575 -14.12 -4.34 -22.63
CA ALA A 575 -15.36 -3.58 -22.83
C ALA A 575 -16.20 -4.17 -23.97
N ALA A 576 -15.56 -4.58 -25.06
CA ALA A 576 -16.23 -5.27 -26.16
C ALA A 576 -16.83 -6.63 -25.71
N HIS A 577 -16.09 -7.39 -24.90
CA HIS A 577 -16.57 -8.64 -24.32
C HIS A 577 -17.77 -8.41 -23.38
N ASP A 578 -17.70 -7.44 -22.48
CA ASP A 578 -18.78 -7.10 -21.56
C ASP A 578 -20.04 -6.63 -22.32
N ALA A 579 -19.86 -5.82 -23.36
CA ALA A 579 -20.94 -5.43 -24.26
C ALA A 579 -21.56 -6.64 -24.97
N GLN A 580 -20.75 -7.58 -25.43
CA GLN A 580 -21.22 -8.83 -26.04
C GLN A 580 -22.01 -9.69 -25.06
N LEU A 581 -21.56 -9.81 -23.79
CA LEU A 581 -22.28 -10.54 -22.75
C LEU A 581 -23.62 -9.88 -22.40
N LEU A 582 -23.66 -8.55 -22.32
CA LEU A 582 -24.88 -7.77 -22.10
C LEU A 582 -25.86 -7.95 -23.25
N LEU A 583 -25.39 -7.84 -24.50
CA LEU A 583 -26.19 -8.11 -25.70
C LEU A 583 -26.73 -9.54 -25.68
N ARG A 584 -25.89 -10.54 -25.41
CA ARG A 584 -26.33 -11.94 -25.29
C ARG A 584 -27.38 -12.12 -24.19
N ARG A 585 -27.21 -11.51 -23.01
CA ARG A 585 -28.20 -11.58 -21.91
C ARG A 585 -29.52 -10.91 -22.27
N ARG A 586 -29.49 -9.80 -23.01
CA ARG A 586 -30.70 -9.09 -23.50
C ARG A 586 -31.39 -9.82 -24.65
N LEU A 587 -30.64 -10.52 -25.49
CA LEU A 587 -31.15 -11.30 -26.62
C LEU A 587 -31.59 -12.73 -26.23
N LYS A 588 -31.06 -13.30 -25.13
CA LYS A 588 -31.40 -14.66 -24.67
C LYS A 588 -32.90 -14.89 -24.42
N PRO A 589 -33.68 -13.93 -23.88
CA PRO A 589 -35.13 -14.04 -23.76
C PRO A 589 -35.85 -14.01 -25.11
N LEU A 590 -35.32 -13.27 -26.10
CA LEU A 590 -35.89 -13.13 -27.44
C LEU A 590 -35.62 -14.35 -28.34
N LEU A 591 -34.60 -15.14 -28.00
CA LEU A 591 -34.17 -16.34 -28.74
C LEU A 591 -34.63 -17.66 -28.10
N ARG A 592 -35.45 -17.62 -27.03
CA ARG A 592 -36.10 -18.84 -26.54
C ARG A 592 -37.31 -19.16 -27.43
N PRO A 593 -37.30 -20.24 -28.22
CA PRO A 593 -38.53 -20.70 -28.85
C PRO A 593 -39.55 -20.99 -27.75
N GLY A 594 -40.77 -20.48 -27.93
CA GLY A 594 -41.84 -20.59 -26.95
C GLY A 594 -42.00 -22.03 -26.46
N ARG A 595 -41.91 -22.23 -25.14
CA ARG A 595 -42.61 -23.38 -24.55
C ARG A 595 -44.09 -23.10 -24.74
N LEU A 596 -44.68 -23.73 -25.75
CA LEU A 596 -46.13 -23.87 -25.86
C LEU A 596 -46.65 -24.33 -24.48
N PRO A 597 -47.67 -23.68 -23.91
CA PRO A 597 -48.25 -24.13 -22.65
C PRO A 597 -48.77 -25.55 -22.86
N THR A 598 -48.28 -26.49 -22.04
CA THR A 598 -48.87 -27.82 -21.97
C THR A 598 -50.33 -27.67 -21.56
N ARG A 599 -51.22 -28.41 -22.23
CA ARG A 599 -52.69 -28.46 -22.06
C ARG A 599 -53.20 -28.70 -20.62
N ALA A 600 -52.32 -28.86 -19.63
CA ALA A 600 -52.68 -29.09 -18.24
C ALA A 600 -53.07 -27.82 -17.45
N ALA A 601 -52.88 -26.61 -18.00
CA ALA A 601 -53.21 -25.34 -17.32
C ALA A 601 -54.58 -24.73 -17.70
N ALA A 602 -55.45 -25.47 -18.40
CA ALA A 602 -56.76 -24.99 -18.85
C ALA A 602 -57.97 -25.62 -18.12
N GLN A 603 -57.76 -26.38 -17.05
CA GLN A 603 -58.83 -27.02 -16.26
C GLN A 603 -58.88 -26.61 -14.78
N ALA A 604 -58.33 -25.44 -14.44
CA ALA A 604 -58.59 -24.79 -13.15
C ALA A 604 -58.89 -23.31 -13.40
N ARG A 605 -60.14 -23.03 -13.77
CA ARG A 605 -60.79 -21.73 -13.64
C ARG A 605 -62.15 -21.95 -12.98
#